data_AF-A0A4R6RYP2-F1
#
_entry.id   AF-A0A4R6RYP2-F1
#
_cell.length_a   1.000
_cell.length_b   1.000
_cell.length_c   1.000
_cell.angle_alpha   90.00
_cell.angle_beta   90.00
_cell.angle_gamma   90.00
#
_symmetry.space_group_name_H-M   'P 1'
#
loop_
_entity.id
_entity.type
_entity.pdbx_description
1 polymer ?
#
loop_
_entity_poly.entity_id
_entity_poly.type
_entity_poly.pdbx_seq_one_letter_code
_entity_poly.pdbx_strand_id
1 'polypeptide(L)'
;MTPKPRYRRTHPDHQPPRTAKPPKPEPGGPVVVPAVEFTITADGAMTVTVDGVAYLPEPYAPGWRREAFPTILDALNAQYRSPLRVQVHEADGSTFTDIITPPRERPTPKPWEPQSPAAVVSPPVRAAQPVLHQVAGAGFVPGEDVAVAIIHAHTDASSDGTARTLLTAEQTALAVTGEVILLGRISGTLTIGRIQ
;
A
#
# COMPACT_ATOMS: atom_id res chain seq x y z
N MET A 1 -62.97 -25.30 -33.40
CA MET A 1 -63.45 -23.94 -33.74
C MET A 1 -62.42 -22.94 -33.24
N THR A 2 -61.69 -22.33 -34.16
CA THR A 2 -60.54 -21.46 -33.89
C THR A 2 -60.97 -19.99 -34.07
N PRO A 3 -60.80 -19.09 -33.09
CA PRO A 3 -61.04 -17.68 -33.31
C PRO A 3 -59.83 -17.01 -33.98
N LYS A 4 -60.10 -16.38 -35.14
CA LYS A 4 -59.17 -15.62 -35.98
C LYS A 4 -58.57 -14.41 -35.26
N PRO A 5 -57.33 -13.99 -35.60
CA PRO A 5 -56.70 -12.81 -35.02
C PRO A 5 -57.26 -11.51 -35.64
N ARG A 6 -57.50 -10.49 -34.82
CA ARG A 6 -57.75 -9.12 -35.29
C ARG A 6 -56.43 -8.35 -35.30
N TYR A 7 -55.88 -8.16 -36.50
CA TYR A 7 -54.78 -7.24 -36.78
C TYR A 7 -55.29 -5.79 -36.75
N ARG A 8 -54.59 -4.91 -36.02
CA ARG A 8 -54.76 -3.46 -36.15
C ARG A 8 -53.62 -2.91 -37.00
N ARG A 9 -54.03 -2.27 -38.09
CA ARG A 9 -53.22 -1.65 -39.15
C ARG A 9 -52.53 -0.38 -38.64
N THR A 10 -51.22 -0.27 -38.89
CA THR A 10 -50.39 0.94 -38.77
C THR A 10 -50.64 1.89 -39.94
N HIS A 11 -50.69 3.19 -39.69
CA HIS A 11 -50.46 4.27 -40.67
C HIS A 11 -49.83 5.47 -39.92
N PRO A 12 -49.08 6.35 -40.62
CA PRO A 12 -47.66 6.50 -40.40
C PRO A 12 -47.31 7.99 -40.33
N ASP A 13 -47.36 8.59 -39.14
CA ASP A 13 -46.91 9.98 -38.97
C ASP A 13 -46.27 10.19 -37.59
N HIS A 14 -45.33 9.32 -37.25
CA HIS A 14 -44.37 9.61 -36.18
C HIS A 14 -42.96 9.60 -36.74
N GLN A 15 -42.54 10.81 -37.09
CA GLN A 15 -41.17 11.24 -37.28
C GLN A 15 -40.27 10.67 -36.16
N PRO A 16 -39.21 9.89 -36.46
CA PRO A 16 -38.26 9.49 -35.44
C PRO A 16 -37.46 10.72 -34.99
N PRO A 17 -37.40 11.05 -33.69
CA PRO A 17 -36.43 12.02 -33.22
C PRO A 17 -35.02 11.45 -33.41
N ARG A 18 -34.22 12.24 -34.14
CA ARG A 18 -32.76 12.20 -34.32
C ARG A 18 -32.01 11.22 -33.42
N THR A 19 -31.25 10.34 -34.08
CA THR A 19 -30.04 9.66 -33.63
C THR A 19 -29.48 10.21 -32.32
N ALA A 20 -29.71 9.46 -31.23
CA ALA A 20 -28.97 9.65 -30.00
C ALA A 20 -27.49 9.41 -30.31
N LYS A 21 -26.70 10.47 -30.11
CA LYS A 21 -25.24 10.46 -30.09
C LYS A 21 -24.77 9.28 -29.21
N PRO A 22 -23.81 8.45 -29.64
CA PRO A 22 -23.32 7.36 -28.81
C PRO A 22 -22.81 7.93 -27.48
N PRO A 23 -23.14 7.31 -26.34
CA PRO A 23 -22.64 7.77 -25.05
C PRO A 23 -21.12 7.72 -25.08
N LYS A 24 -20.52 8.85 -24.73
CA LYS A 24 -19.10 9.02 -24.46
C LYS A 24 -18.67 7.91 -23.48
N PRO A 25 -17.58 7.16 -23.73
CA PRO A 25 -17.14 6.14 -22.78
C PRO A 25 -16.86 6.80 -21.43
N GLU A 26 -17.65 6.45 -20.42
CA GLU A 26 -17.34 6.73 -19.03
C GLU A 26 -16.09 5.90 -18.67
N PRO A 27 -15.04 6.51 -18.10
CA PRO A 27 -13.87 5.76 -17.63
C PRO A 27 -14.25 5.04 -16.34
N GLY A 28 -14.93 3.90 -16.48
CA GLY A 28 -15.47 3.13 -15.36
C GLY A 28 -15.66 1.66 -15.71
N GLY A 29 -14.76 1.09 -16.52
CA GLY A 29 -14.63 -0.36 -16.59
C GLY A 29 -14.23 -0.94 -15.22
N PRO A 30 -14.50 -2.23 -14.95
CA PRO A 30 -14.05 -2.87 -13.71
C PRO A 30 -12.56 -2.60 -13.52
N VAL A 31 -12.16 -2.11 -12.34
CA VAL A 31 -10.74 -1.99 -11.98
C VAL A 31 -10.20 -3.41 -11.83
N VAL A 32 -9.51 -3.89 -12.86
CA VAL A 32 -8.81 -5.17 -12.81
C VAL A 32 -7.52 -4.95 -12.04
N VAL A 33 -7.42 -5.59 -10.88
CA VAL A 33 -6.23 -5.62 -10.03
C VAL A 33 -5.47 -6.90 -10.37
N PRO A 34 -4.29 -6.84 -11.03
CA PRO A 34 -3.51 -8.02 -11.34
C PRO A 34 -3.16 -8.79 -10.06
N ALA A 35 -3.34 -10.11 -10.09
CA ALA A 35 -3.01 -10.99 -9.00
C ALA A 35 -1.58 -11.53 -9.18
N VAL A 36 -0.72 -11.31 -8.20
CA VAL A 36 0.65 -11.82 -8.17
C VAL A 36 0.75 -12.83 -7.04
N GLU A 37 1.15 -14.06 -7.36
CA GLU A 37 1.32 -15.12 -6.38
C GLU A 37 2.78 -15.54 -6.31
N PHE A 38 3.32 -15.57 -5.10
CA PHE A 38 4.65 -16.05 -4.76
C PHE A 38 4.50 -17.34 -3.95
N THR A 39 5.18 -18.41 -4.36
CA THR A 39 5.26 -19.64 -3.59
C THR A 39 6.71 -19.87 -3.21
N ILE A 40 7.01 -19.94 -1.92
CA ILE A 40 8.37 -20.08 -1.39
C ILE A 40 8.49 -21.45 -0.72
N THR A 41 9.45 -22.25 -1.17
CA THR A 41 9.77 -23.57 -0.59
C THR A 41 10.74 -23.45 0.58
N ALA A 42 10.87 -24.52 1.38
CA ALA A 42 11.65 -24.50 2.61
C ALA A 42 13.16 -24.25 2.40
N ASP A 43 13.66 -24.54 1.20
CA ASP A 43 15.03 -24.26 0.74
C ASP A 43 15.20 -22.85 0.15
N GLY A 44 14.18 -21.99 0.29
CA GLY A 44 14.19 -20.60 -0.17
C GLY A 44 14.06 -20.43 -1.69
N ALA A 45 13.82 -21.50 -2.45
CA ALA A 45 13.43 -21.36 -3.85
C ALA A 45 12.02 -20.75 -3.93
N MET A 46 11.79 -19.96 -4.96
CA MET A 46 10.54 -19.23 -5.14
C MET A 46 10.00 -19.44 -6.55
N THR A 47 8.69 -19.55 -6.68
CA THR A 47 8.00 -19.48 -7.97
C THR A 47 7.05 -18.30 -7.96
N VAL A 48 6.95 -17.60 -9.07
CA VAL A 48 6.11 -16.41 -9.19
C VAL A 48 5.13 -16.59 -10.34
N THR A 49 3.87 -16.27 -10.11
CA THR A 49 2.87 -16.17 -11.17
C THR A 49 2.18 -14.82 -11.14
N VAL A 50 1.81 -14.32 -12.31
CA VAL A 50 1.00 -13.10 -12.47
C VAL A 50 -0.22 -13.48 -13.30
N ASP A 51 -1.40 -13.33 -12.70
CA ASP A 51 -2.70 -13.76 -13.25
C ASP A 51 -2.66 -15.23 -13.73
N GLY A 52 -1.96 -16.10 -12.99
CA GLY A 52 -1.78 -17.52 -13.30
C GLY A 52 -0.73 -17.82 -14.36
N VAL A 53 -0.05 -16.82 -14.93
CA VAL A 53 1.05 -16.99 -15.88
C VAL A 53 2.39 -16.99 -15.14
N ALA A 54 3.24 -17.98 -15.39
CA ALA A 54 4.56 -18.05 -14.77
C ALA A 54 5.42 -16.84 -15.13
N TYR A 55 5.88 -16.13 -14.11
CA TYR A 55 6.85 -15.05 -14.24
C TYR A 55 8.24 -15.64 -14.03
N LEU A 56 8.96 -15.87 -15.13
CA LEU A 56 10.26 -16.53 -15.12
C LEU A 56 11.40 -15.51 -15.03
N PRO A 57 12.54 -15.89 -14.42
CA PRO A 57 13.74 -15.09 -14.46
C PRO A 57 14.25 -14.92 -15.89
N GLU A 58 15.11 -13.92 -16.09
CA GLU A 58 15.75 -13.70 -17.37
C GLU A 58 16.53 -14.95 -17.82
N PRO A 59 16.67 -15.19 -19.14
CA PRO A 59 17.49 -16.27 -19.63
C PRO A 59 18.89 -16.24 -19.00
N TYR A 60 19.35 -17.39 -18.50
CA TYR A 60 20.64 -17.58 -17.82
C TYR A 60 20.77 -16.95 -16.42
N ALA A 61 19.74 -16.29 -15.91
CA ALA A 61 19.70 -15.88 -14.52
C ALA A 61 19.41 -17.08 -13.60
N PRO A 62 19.88 -17.04 -12.34
CA PRO A 62 19.49 -18.05 -11.36
C PRO A 62 17.96 -18.07 -11.17
N GLY A 63 17.43 -19.23 -10.80
CA GLY A 63 16.03 -19.37 -10.41
C GLY A 63 15.67 -18.41 -9.27
N TRP A 64 14.39 -18.04 -9.18
CA TRP A 64 13.97 -17.10 -8.14
C TRP A 64 14.25 -17.65 -6.75
N ARG A 65 14.76 -16.75 -5.91
CA ARG A 65 14.99 -16.97 -4.49
C ARG A 65 14.22 -15.93 -3.70
N ARG A 66 13.97 -16.20 -2.43
CA ARG A 66 13.24 -15.30 -1.53
C ARG A 66 13.83 -13.88 -1.53
N GLU A 67 15.14 -13.72 -1.66
CA GLU A 67 15.80 -12.40 -1.65
C GLU A 67 15.47 -11.57 -2.90
N ALA A 68 15.01 -12.20 -3.98
CA ALA A 68 14.57 -11.52 -5.20
C ALA A 68 13.16 -10.93 -5.09
N PHE A 69 12.43 -11.21 -4.00
CA PHE A 69 11.06 -10.75 -3.80
C PHE A 69 10.89 -9.23 -3.99
N PRO A 70 11.70 -8.36 -3.34
CA PRO A 70 11.55 -6.91 -3.52
C PRO A 70 11.78 -6.47 -4.97
N THR A 71 12.79 -7.04 -5.65
CA THR A 71 13.13 -6.70 -7.03
C THR A 71 12.03 -7.09 -8.02
N ILE A 72 11.44 -8.27 -7.85
CA ILE A 72 10.32 -8.73 -8.68
C ILE A 72 9.10 -7.83 -8.46
N LEU A 73 8.80 -7.48 -7.20
CA LEU A 73 7.71 -6.60 -6.88
C LEU A 73 7.90 -5.20 -7.49
N ASP A 74 9.10 -4.64 -7.41
CA ASP A 74 9.42 -3.34 -8.02
C ASP A 74 9.27 -3.38 -9.55
N ALA A 75 9.73 -4.45 -10.20
CA ALA A 75 9.57 -4.64 -11.64
C ALA A 75 8.09 -4.73 -12.05
N LEU A 76 7.27 -5.48 -11.30
CA LEU A 76 5.84 -5.61 -11.56
C LEU A 76 5.10 -4.29 -11.29
N ASN A 77 5.42 -3.59 -10.21
CA ASN A 77 4.88 -2.25 -9.94
C ASN A 77 5.22 -1.27 -11.07
N ALA A 78 6.44 -1.36 -11.62
CA ALA A 78 6.87 -0.55 -12.74
C ALA A 78 6.17 -0.89 -14.06
N GLN A 79 5.85 -2.18 -14.27
CA GLN A 79 5.18 -2.67 -15.47
C GLN A 79 3.68 -2.34 -15.49
N TYR A 80 2.96 -2.66 -14.41
CA TYR A 80 1.50 -2.56 -14.38
C TYR A 80 1.00 -1.15 -14.04
N ARG A 81 1.78 -0.36 -13.29
CA ARG A 81 1.43 1.02 -12.88
C ARG A 81 0.01 1.14 -12.29
N SER A 82 -0.50 0.06 -11.72
CA SER A 82 -1.79 -0.08 -11.07
C SER A 82 -1.62 -0.87 -9.77
N PRO A 83 -2.62 -0.85 -8.85
CA PRO A 83 -2.57 -1.70 -7.67
C PRO A 83 -2.41 -3.17 -8.05
N LEU A 84 -1.55 -3.88 -7.34
CA LEU A 84 -1.30 -5.32 -7.46
C LEU A 84 -1.82 -6.04 -6.22
N ARG A 85 -2.57 -7.12 -6.40
CA ARG A 85 -2.93 -8.02 -5.29
C ARG A 85 -1.83 -9.05 -5.16
N VAL A 86 -1.06 -8.99 -4.09
CA VAL A 86 0.05 -9.91 -3.83
C VAL A 86 -0.38 -10.99 -2.84
N GLN A 87 -0.09 -12.25 -3.16
CA GLN A 87 -0.24 -13.38 -2.27
C GLN A 87 1.10 -14.08 -2.13
N VAL A 88 1.50 -14.39 -0.91
CA VAL A 88 2.75 -15.10 -0.61
C VAL A 88 2.40 -16.36 0.17
N HIS A 89 2.77 -17.51 -0.36
CA HIS A 89 2.67 -18.81 0.27
C HIS A 89 4.05 -19.23 0.74
N GLU A 90 4.24 -19.41 2.05
CA GLU A 90 5.49 -19.92 2.61
C GLU A 90 5.43 -21.41 2.87
N ALA A 91 6.61 -22.01 3.04
CA ALA A 91 6.78 -23.45 3.19
C ALA A 91 6.17 -24.02 4.49
N ASP A 92 5.91 -23.17 5.49
CA ASP A 92 5.21 -23.52 6.73
C ASP A 92 3.68 -23.58 6.56
N GLY A 93 3.18 -23.29 5.35
CA GLY A 93 1.76 -23.24 5.02
C GLY A 93 1.12 -21.88 5.33
N SER A 94 1.89 -20.90 5.83
CA SER A 94 1.39 -19.55 6.02
C SER A 94 1.12 -18.88 4.67
N THR A 95 0.03 -18.11 4.62
CA THR A 95 -0.34 -17.33 3.45
C THR A 95 -0.54 -15.89 3.85
N PHE A 96 0.23 -14.99 3.24
CA PHE A 96 0.07 -13.56 3.39
C PHE A 96 -0.61 -12.98 2.15
N THR A 97 -1.52 -12.02 2.31
CA THR A 97 -2.20 -11.35 1.19
C THR A 97 -2.22 -9.85 1.44
N ASP A 98 -1.80 -9.08 0.45
CA ASP A 98 -1.75 -7.61 0.51
C ASP A 98 -2.10 -6.97 -0.84
N ILE A 99 -2.42 -5.68 -0.84
CA ILE A 99 -2.65 -4.89 -2.06
C ILE A 99 -1.63 -3.77 -2.13
N ILE A 100 -0.72 -3.87 -3.09
CA ILE A 100 0.40 -2.95 -3.26
C ILE A 100 0.02 -1.92 -4.30
N THR A 101 -0.10 -0.65 -3.89
CA THR A 101 -0.46 0.46 -4.78
C THR A 101 0.80 1.25 -5.15
N PRO A 102 1.18 1.35 -6.44
CA PRO A 102 2.35 2.14 -6.83
C PRO A 102 2.13 3.64 -6.51
N PRO A 103 3.19 4.37 -6.15
CA PRO A 103 3.10 5.81 -5.93
C PRO A 103 2.51 6.52 -7.15
N ARG A 104 1.50 7.36 -6.93
CA ARG A 104 0.82 8.10 -8.00
C ARG A 104 1.79 9.11 -8.62
N GLU A 105 2.25 8.86 -9.86
CA GLU A 105 2.99 9.86 -10.63
C GLU A 105 2.05 11.05 -10.90
N ARG A 106 2.44 12.23 -10.40
CA ARG A 106 1.70 13.47 -10.66
C ARG A 106 2.00 13.91 -12.10
N PRO A 107 0.99 14.08 -12.97
CA PRO A 107 1.22 14.56 -14.33
C PRO A 107 1.96 15.89 -14.30
N THR A 108 3.07 15.99 -15.03
CA THR A 108 3.75 17.27 -15.27
C THR A 108 2.79 18.14 -16.11
N PRO A 109 2.40 19.35 -15.66
CA PRO A 109 1.48 20.17 -16.43
C PRO A 109 2.12 20.59 -17.76
N LYS A 110 1.46 20.31 -18.90
CA LYS A 110 1.87 20.85 -20.21
C LYS A 110 1.53 22.36 -20.25
N PRO A 111 2.43 23.26 -20.71
CA PRO A 111 2.28 24.70 -20.46
C PRO A 111 1.17 25.46 -21.22
N TRP A 112 0.35 24.85 -22.08
CA TRP A 112 -0.45 25.65 -23.04
C TRP A 112 -1.90 25.21 -23.33
N GLU A 113 -2.52 24.34 -22.52
CA GLU A 113 -3.95 24.09 -22.69
C GLU A 113 -4.81 25.04 -21.83
N PRO A 114 -5.73 25.83 -22.44
CA PRO A 114 -6.62 26.71 -21.68
C PRO A 114 -7.56 25.88 -20.81
N GLN A 115 -7.48 26.13 -19.50
CA GLN A 115 -8.22 25.42 -18.46
C GLN A 115 -9.74 25.59 -18.66
N SER A 116 -10.46 24.48 -18.84
CA SER A 116 -11.92 24.48 -18.73
C SER A 116 -12.38 24.85 -17.31
N PRO A 117 -13.52 25.52 -17.11
CA PRO A 117 -13.93 25.98 -15.79
C PRO A 117 -14.33 24.81 -14.88
N ALA A 118 -13.57 24.68 -13.78
CA ALA A 118 -13.93 24.14 -12.48
C ALA A 118 -14.87 22.93 -12.42
N ALA A 119 -14.28 21.73 -12.47
CA ALA A 119 -14.65 20.75 -11.44
C ALA A 119 -14.00 21.20 -10.14
N VAL A 120 -14.74 21.21 -9.04
CA VAL A 120 -14.29 21.68 -7.72
C VAL A 120 -13.09 20.84 -7.26
N VAL A 121 -11.89 21.30 -7.59
CA VAL A 121 -10.64 20.77 -7.04
C VAL A 121 -10.55 21.36 -5.65
N SER A 122 -10.74 20.53 -4.63
CA SER A 122 -10.36 20.87 -3.26
C SER A 122 -8.96 21.49 -3.30
N PRO A 123 -8.71 22.63 -2.61
CA PRO A 123 -7.45 23.34 -2.71
C PRO A 123 -6.29 22.37 -2.45
N PRO A 124 -5.20 22.42 -3.24
CA PRO A 124 -4.06 21.54 -3.02
C PRO A 124 -3.53 21.83 -1.62
N VAL A 125 -3.63 20.84 -0.73
CA VAL A 125 -2.98 20.91 0.57
C VAL A 125 -1.50 21.09 0.28
N ARG A 126 -0.97 22.27 0.61
CA ARG A 126 0.44 22.59 0.48
C ARG A 126 1.18 21.55 1.34
N ALA A 127 1.90 20.62 0.72
CA ALA A 127 2.74 19.68 1.45
C ALA A 127 3.74 20.52 2.25
N ALA A 128 3.58 20.53 3.57
CA ALA A 128 4.53 21.20 4.45
C ALA A 128 5.91 20.59 4.19
N GLN A 129 6.94 21.42 4.04
CA GLN A 129 8.30 20.92 3.95
C GLN A 129 8.60 20.14 5.23
N PRO A 130 9.17 18.92 5.14
CA PRO A 130 9.50 18.15 6.32
C PRO A 130 10.51 18.95 7.16
N VAL A 131 10.16 19.19 8.41
CA VAL A 131 11.05 19.84 9.37
C VAL A 131 11.98 18.78 9.93
N LEU A 132 13.29 18.97 9.76
CA LEU A 132 14.32 18.06 10.26
C LEU A 132 14.92 18.61 11.56
N HIS A 133 15.07 17.73 12.55
CA HIS A 133 15.74 18.03 13.81
C HIS A 133 17.00 17.15 13.92
N GLN A 134 18.15 17.78 14.13
CA GLN A 134 19.43 17.09 14.29
C GLN A 134 19.80 16.95 15.77
N VAL A 135 20.23 15.76 16.16
CA VAL A 135 20.82 15.48 17.48
C VAL A 135 22.21 14.88 17.23
N ALA A 136 23.23 15.42 17.91
CA ALA A 136 24.60 14.95 17.81
C ALA A 136 25.13 14.55 19.19
N GLY A 137 25.90 13.46 19.24
CA GLY A 137 26.56 12.97 20.43
C GLY A 137 28.01 12.57 20.11
N ALA A 138 28.85 12.48 21.14
CA ALA A 138 30.24 12.07 21.04
C ALA A 138 30.56 11.01 22.10
N GLY A 139 31.69 10.31 21.92
CA GLY A 139 32.09 9.18 22.79
C GLY A 139 31.74 7.81 22.23
N PHE A 140 31.22 7.76 21.00
CA PHE A 140 30.94 6.53 20.30
C PHE A 140 32.21 5.85 19.77
N VAL A 141 32.23 4.52 19.77
CA VAL A 141 33.26 3.72 19.11
C VAL A 141 33.06 3.82 17.59
N PRO A 142 34.12 4.09 16.81
CA PRO A 142 34.01 4.15 15.35
C PRO A 142 33.42 2.85 14.78
N GLY A 143 32.31 2.99 14.04
CA GLY A 143 31.63 1.86 13.40
C GLY A 143 30.60 1.13 14.27
N GLU A 144 30.34 1.59 15.50
CA GLU A 144 29.24 1.04 16.30
C GLU A 144 27.87 1.50 15.76
N ASP A 145 26.87 0.63 15.91
CA ASP A 145 25.47 0.97 15.63
C ASP A 145 24.88 1.76 16.80
N VAL A 146 24.27 2.91 16.50
CA VAL A 146 23.76 3.85 17.51
C VAL A 146 22.24 3.86 17.48
N ALA A 147 21.62 3.25 18.49
CA ALA A 147 20.17 3.27 18.63
C ALA A 147 19.66 4.66 19.05
N VAL A 148 18.62 5.15 18.39
CA VAL A 148 17.96 6.44 18.69
C VAL A 148 16.54 6.17 19.18
N ALA A 149 16.21 6.64 20.39
CA ALA A 149 14.89 6.51 20.99
C ALA A 149 14.27 7.89 21.27
N ILE A 150 12.97 8.02 21.00
CA ILE A 150 12.17 9.21 21.34
C ILE A 150 11.24 8.85 22.50
N ILE A 151 11.20 9.69 23.54
CA ILE A 151 10.27 9.50 24.65
C ILE A 151 8.86 9.93 24.18
N HIS A 152 7.97 8.97 24.01
CA HIS A 152 6.58 9.24 23.57
C HIS A 152 5.61 9.50 24.73
N ALA A 153 5.90 9.04 25.94
CA ALA A 153 5.02 9.15 27.10
C ALA A 153 5.80 9.19 28.41
N HIS A 154 5.18 9.77 29.44
CA HIS A 154 5.69 9.79 30.80
C HIS A 154 4.69 9.08 31.73
N THR A 155 5.21 8.36 32.74
CA THR A 155 4.42 7.78 33.83
C THR A 155 5.21 7.89 35.12
N ASP A 156 4.51 7.95 36.24
CA ASP A 156 5.12 8.00 37.56
C ASP A 156 5.35 6.59 38.11
N ALA A 157 6.45 6.42 38.85
CA ALA A 157 6.66 5.21 39.63
C ALA A 157 5.79 5.27 40.90
N SER A 158 5.21 4.12 41.25
CA SER A 158 4.52 3.86 42.51
C SER A 158 5.49 3.92 43.69
N SER A 159 4.95 4.02 44.91
CA SER A 159 5.72 4.06 46.15
C SER A 159 6.57 2.81 46.40
N ASP A 160 6.25 1.69 45.74
CA ASP A 160 7.01 0.44 45.75
C ASP A 160 8.10 0.37 44.66
N GLY A 161 8.27 1.43 43.87
CA GLY A 161 9.25 1.51 42.78
C GLY A 161 8.80 0.87 41.47
N THR A 162 7.56 0.37 41.38
CA THR A 162 7.02 -0.17 40.13
C THR A 162 6.47 0.94 39.24
N ALA A 163 6.56 0.80 37.92
CA ALA A 163 5.97 1.74 36.97
C ALA A 163 5.16 0.97 35.93
N ARG A 164 3.98 1.50 35.59
CA ARG A 164 3.11 0.96 34.54
C ARG A 164 2.68 2.09 33.61
N THR A 165 2.65 1.81 32.31
CA THR A 165 2.17 2.76 31.30
C THR A 165 1.23 2.05 30.33
N LEU A 166 0.28 2.79 29.80
CA LEU A 166 -0.58 2.35 28.70
C LEU A 166 -0.19 3.16 27.48
N LEU A 167 0.05 2.48 26.37
CA LEU A 167 0.34 3.10 25.08
C LEU A 167 -0.86 2.89 24.15
N THR A 168 -1.18 3.89 23.35
CA THR A 168 -2.19 3.72 22.29
C THR A 168 -1.63 2.83 21.18
N ALA A 169 -2.51 2.24 20.36
CA ALA A 169 -2.10 1.45 19.20
C ALA A 169 -1.18 2.26 18.25
N GLU A 170 -1.46 3.55 18.09
CA GLU A 170 -0.65 4.47 17.28
C GLU A 170 0.76 4.66 17.87
N GLN A 171 0.88 4.78 19.20
CA GLN A 171 2.17 4.90 19.89
C GLN A 171 2.96 3.58 19.84
N THR A 172 2.28 2.45 19.95
CA THR A 172 2.87 1.10 19.83
C THR A 172 3.39 0.84 18.42
N ALA A 173 2.68 1.31 17.38
CA ALA A 173 3.09 1.14 15.98
C ALA A 173 4.42 1.83 15.65
N LEU A 174 4.89 2.75 16.48
CA LEU A 174 6.20 3.40 16.33
C LEU A 174 7.36 2.50 16.79
N ALA A 175 7.10 1.45 17.57
CA ALA A 175 8.12 0.54 18.07
C ALA A 175 8.35 -0.64 17.10
N VAL A 176 9.31 -0.48 16.19
CA VAL A 176 9.61 -1.48 15.13
C VAL A 176 9.99 -2.85 15.70
N THR A 177 10.71 -2.90 16.82
CA THR A 177 11.10 -4.16 17.49
C THR A 177 10.04 -4.67 18.47
N GLY A 178 8.97 -3.90 18.70
CA GLY A 178 8.00 -4.17 19.76
C GLY A 178 8.57 -4.02 21.17
N GLU A 179 9.70 -3.33 21.35
CA GLU A 179 10.35 -3.12 22.65
C GLU A 179 10.05 -1.73 23.22
N VAL A 180 9.94 -1.63 24.55
CA VAL A 180 9.72 -0.38 25.28
C VAL A 180 10.75 -0.24 26.38
N ILE A 181 11.25 0.99 26.55
CA ILE A 181 12.15 1.36 27.63
C ILE A 181 11.39 2.16 28.68
N LEU A 182 11.48 1.75 29.94
CA LEU A 182 11.11 2.55 31.10
C LEU A 182 12.39 3.14 31.71
N LEU A 183 12.47 4.48 31.76
CA LEU A 183 13.61 5.22 32.30
C LEU A 183 13.20 6.04 33.52
N GLY A 184 13.72 5.69 34.69
CA GLY A 184 13.61 6.48 35.91
C GLY A 184 14.49 7.72 35.82
N ARG A 185 13.89 8.92 35.71
CA ARG A 185 14.65 10.17 35.52
C ARG A 185 15.49 10.61 36.71
N ILE A 186 15.08 10.24 37.93
CA ILE A 186 15.81 10.58 39.16
C ILE A 186 16.80 9.47 39.50
N SER A 187 16.38 8.22 39.43
CA SER A 187 17.20 7.06 39.80
C SER A 187 18.16 6.59 38.71
N GLY A 188 17.91 6.96 37.45
CA GLY A 188 18.62 6.41 36.28
C GLY A 188 18.28 4.96 35.96
N THR A 189 17.29 4.36 36.63
CA THR A 189 16.90 2.96 36.41
C THR A 189 16.37 2.77 34.99
N LEU A 190 16.85 1.73 34.30
CA LEU A 190 16.41 1.38 32.95
C LEU A 190 15.88 -0.06 32.95
N THR A 191 14.67 -0.24 32.40
CA THR A 191 14.05 -1.56 32.20
C THR A 191 13.54 -1.66 30.77
N ILE A 192 13.82 -2.79 30.12
CA ILE A 192 13.34 -3.12 28.77
C ILE A 192 12.20 -4.13 28.89
N GLY A 193 11.09 -3.86 28.22
CA GLY A 193 9.95 -4.77 28.09
C GLY A 193 9.52 -4.91 26.64
N ARG A 194 8.61 -5.84 26.37
CA ARG A 194 7.97 -6.01 25.06
C ARG A 194 6.51 -5.60 25.12
N ILE A 195 6.02 -5.01 24.03
CA ILE A 195 4.61 -4.72 23.82
C ILE A 195 3.94 -6.03 23.38
N GLN A 196 2.93 -6.46 24.11
CA GLN A 196 2.11 -7.63 23.77
C GLN A 196 0.84 -7.22 23.04
#